data_AF-A0A1Z9Q9I9-F1
#
_entry.id   AF-A0A1Z9Q9I9-F1
#
_cell.length_a   1.000
_cell.length_b   1.000
_cell.length_c   1.000
_cell.angle_alpha   90.00
_cell.angle_beta   90.00
_cell.angle_gamma   90.00
#
_symmetry.space_group_name_H-M   'P 1'
#
loop_
_entity.id
_entity.type
_entity.pdbx_description
1 polymer ?
#
loop_
_entity_poly.entity_id
_entity_poly.type
_entity_poly.pdbx_seq_one_letter_code
_entity_poly.pdbx_strand_id
1 'polypeptide(L)' 'MRAIVTGQIGVDKKPYLKDATALSGERGEKIDTFHVGDMMYAEAADVRSGRILDLPISRLNSLRRAAFKDIIA' A
#
# COMPACT_ATOMS: atom_id res chain seq x y z
N MET A 1 -5.33 -14.39 8.71
CA MET A 1 -6.37 -13.80 7.82
C MET A 1 -5.75 -12.61 7.09
N ARG A 2 -6.06 -12.39 5.80
CA ARG A 2 -5.57 -11.24 5.02
C ARG A 2 -6.77 -10.38 4.63
N ALA A 3 -6.63 -9.06 4.68
CA ALA A 3 -7.67 -8.11 4.30
C ALA A 3 -7.10 -7.05 3.35
N ILE A 4 -7.90 -6.66 2.36
CA ILE A 4 -7.58 -5.54 1.47
C ILE A 4 -8.46 -4.36 1.89
N VAL A 5 -7.82 -3.26 2.28
CA VAL A 5 -8.52 -2.02 2.63
C VAL A 5 -8.48 -1.08 1.43
N THR A 6 -9.66 -0.72 0.93
CA THR A 6 -9.82 0.24 -0.16
C THR A 6 -10.52 1.50 0.36
N GLY A 7 -10.55 2.53 -0.46
CA GLY A 7 -11.24 3.79 -0.16
C GLY A 7 -10.88 4.86 -1.18
N GLN A 8 -11.68 5.92 -1.24
CA GLN A 8 -11.47 7.03 -2.17
C GLN A 8 -10.10 7.70 -1.97
N ILE A 9 -9.67 8.46 -2.98
CA ILE A 9 -8.47 9.29 -2.92
C ILE A 9 -8.71 10.44 -1.93
N GLY A 10 -7.70 10.80 -1.15
CA GLY A 10 -7.80 11.89 -0.17
C GLY A 10 -8.42 11.49 1.17
N VAL A 11 -8.91 10.25 1.30
CA VAL A 11 -9.26 9.68 2.60
C VAL A 11 -7.96 9.20 3.24
N ASP A 12 -7.56 9.79 4.36
CA ASP A 12 -6.31 9.56 5.10
C ASP A 12 -6.18 8.15 5.68
N LYS A 13 -6.20 7.14 4.81
CA LYS A 13 -6.13 5.71 5.13
C LYS A 13 -4.84 5.35 5.85
N LYS A 14 -3.71 5.96 5.47
CA LYS A 14 -2.41 5.59 6.04
C LYS A 14 -2.31 5.94 7.54
N PRO A 15 -2.58 7.19 7.97
CA PRO A 15 -2.65 7.51 9.40
C PRO A 15 -3.64 6.60 10.14
N TYR A 16 -4.87 6.47 9.60
CA TYR A 16 -5.90 5.65 10.23
C TYR A 16 -5.49 4.19 10.44
N LEU A 17 -4.94 3.54 9.41
CA LEU A 17 -4.52 2.15 9.49
C LEU A 17 -3.28 1.96 10.39
N LYS A 18 -2.39 2.95 10.43
CA LYS A 18 -1.24 2.93 11.33
C LYS A 18 -1.70 2.96 12.79
N ASP A 19 -2.66 3.81 13.12
CA ASP A 19 -3.19 3.93 14.48
C ASP A 19 -3.96 2.65 14.87
N ALA A 20 -4.73 2.07 13.95
CA ALA A 20 -5.46 0.83 14.16
C ALA A 20 -4.52 -0.36 14.44
N THR A 21 -3.38 -0.46 13.74
CA THR A 21 -2.43 -1.55 13.97
C THR A 21 -1.53 -1.33 15.16
N ALA A 22 -1.22 -0.08 15.51
CA ALA A 22 -0.57 0.25 16.78
C ALA A 22 -1.42 -0.21 17.98
N LEU A 23 -2.72 0.07 17.96
CA LEU A 23 -3.66 -0.38 19.00
C LEU A 23 -3.72 -1.91 19.13
N SER A 24 -3.64 -2.63 18.01
CA SER A 24 -3.56 -4.09 18.03
C SER A 24 -2.28 -4.57 18.72
N GLY A 25 -1.15 -3.93 18.42
CA GLY A 25 0.15 -4.26 19.03
C GLY A 25 0.15 -4.10 20.55
N GLU A 26 -0.52 -3.06 21.07
CA GLU A 26 -0.70 -2.85 22.51
C GLU A 26 -1.48 -3.99 23.20
N ARG A 27 -2.34 -4.69 22.44
CA ARG A 27 -3.17 -5.82 22.93
C ARG A 27 -2.52 -7.18 22.73
N GLY A 28 -1.28 -7.23 22.26
CA GLY A 28 -0.52 -8.46 22.04
C GLY A 28 -0.75 -9.12 20.67
N GLU A 29 -1.53 -8.49 19.78
CA GLU A 29 -1.75 -8.99 18.42
C GLU A 29 -0.96 -8.16 17.41
N LYS A 30 -0.12 -8.84 16.60
CA LYS A 30 0.64 -8.18 15.52
C LYS A 30 -0.15 -8.20 14.22
N ILE A 31 -0.40 -7.02 13.64
CA ILE A 31 -0.97 -6.87 12.30
C ILE A 31 0.08 -6.21 11.40
N ASP A 32 0.56 -6.95 10.40
CA ASP A 32 1.45 -6.41 9.38
C ASP A 32 0.67 -5.55 8.38
N THR A 33 1.14 -4.32 8.14
CA THR A 33 0.51 -3.37 7.23
C THR A 33 1.40 -3.09 6.02
N PHE A 34 0.83 -3.21 4.83
CA PHE A 34 1.53 -2.96 3.58
C PHE A 34 0.82 -1.87 2.78
N HIS A 35 1.51 -0.77 2.51
CA HIS A 35 0.99 0.32 1.70
C HIS A 35 1.38 0.12 0.23
N VAL A 36 0.49 -0.50 -0.54
CA VAL A 36 0.72 -0.87 -1.95
C VAL A 36 1.22 0.33 -2.78
N GLY A 37 0.69 1.53 -2.55
CA GLY A 37 1.14 2.74 -3.26
C GLY A 37 2.61 3.07 -3.01
N ASP A 38 3.10 2.94 -1.77
CA ASP A 38 4.50 3.23 -1.44
C ASP A 38 5.43 2.18 -2.03
N MET A 39 5.01 0.91 -2.00
CA MET A 39 5.75 -0.19 -2.63
C MET A 39 5.84 0.00 -4.14
N MET A 40 4.77 0.49 -4.78
CA MET A 40 4.80 0.82 -6.21
C MET A 40 5.74 1.99 -6.52
N TYR A 41 5.82 3.02 -5.67
CA TYR A 41 6.79 4.11 -5.84
C TYR A 41 8.24 3.66 -5.61
N ALA A 42 8.47 2.75 -4.67
CA ALA A 42 9.80 2.17 -4.44
C ALA A 42 10.31 1.41 -5.68
N GLU A 43 9.42 0.71 -6.38
CA GLU A 43 9.73 0.01 -7.63
C GLU A 43 9.84 0.97 -8.84
N ALA A 44 9.13 2.10 -8.80
CA ALA A 44 9.06 3.07 -9.90
C ALA A 44 9.85 4.35 -9.60
N ALA A 45 11.16 4.23 -9.37
CA ALA A 45 12.03 5.34 -8.97
C ALA A 45 12.07 6.52 -9.99
N ASP A 46 11.70 6.28 -11.24
CA ASP A 46 11.59 7.30 -12.30
C ASP A 46 10.29 8.13 -12.21
N VAL A 47 9.36 7.76 -11.33
CA VAL A 47 8.02 8.36 -11.25
C VAL A 47 7.99 9.41 -10.16
N ARG A 48 7.65 10.65 -10.53
CA ARG A 48 7.49 11.75 -9.58
C ARG A 48 6.38 11.44 -8.57
N SER A 49 6.63 11.76 -7.30
CA SER A 49 5.62 11.68 -6.24
C SER A 49 4.32 12.39 -6.63
N GLY A 50 3.19 11.73 -6.37
CA GLY A 50 1.85 12.18 -6.74
C GLY A 50 1.43 11.90 -8.19
N ARG A 51 2.29 11.33 -9.04
CA ARG A 51 2.01 11.14 -10.48
C ARG A 51 1.88 9.68 -10.92
N ILE A 52 1.90 8.72 -9.98
CA ILE A 52 1.87 7.29 -10.32
C ILE A 52 0.63 6.86 -11.10
N LEU A 53 -0.51 7.51 -10.88
CA LEU A 53 -1.76 7.19 -11.57
C LEU A 53 -1.79 7.70 -13.02
N ASP A 54 -0.84 8.53 -13.43
CA ASP A 54 -0.72 9.02 -14.81
C ASP A 54 -0.06 7.99 -15.73
N LEU A 55 0.52 6.92 -15.17
CA LEU A 55 1.18 5.90 -15.94
C LEU A 55 0.19 5.07 -16.77
N PRO A 56 0.62 4.49 -17.90
CA PRO A 56 -0.21 3.56 -18.66
C PRO A 56 -0.72 2.39 -17.79
N ILE A 57 -1.94 1.92 -18.07
CA ILE A 57 -2.58 0.82 -17.33
C ILE A 57 -1.68 -0.44 -17.27
N SER A 58 -0.96 -0.74 -18.36
CA SER A 58 -0.02 -1.86 -18.43
C SER A 58 1.09 -1.73 -17.37
N ARG A 59 1.66 -0.53 -17.24
CA ARG A 59 2.70 -0.21 -16.26
C ARG A 59 2.17 -0.26 -14.84
N LEU A 60 0.98 0.30 -14.60
CA LEU A 60 0.30 0.19 -13.31
C LEU A 60 0.07 -1.26 -12.89
N ASN A 61 -0.36 -2.12 -13.83
CA ASN A 61 -0.58 -3.53 -13.56
C ASN A 61 0.72 -4.26 -13.23
N SER A 62 1.82 -3.96 -13.93
CA SER A 62 3.13 -4.53 -13.61
C SER A 62 3.60 -4.13 -12.20
N LEU A 63 3.52 -2.85 -11.85
CA LEU A 63 3.89 -2.34 -10.53
C LEU A 63 3.04 -2.94 -9.40
N ARG A 64 1.72 -3.05 -9.61
CA ARG A 64 0.82 -3.70 -8.64
C ARG A 64 1.21 -5.16 -8.43
N ARG A 65 1.49 -5.92 -9.50
CA ARG A 65 1.91 -7.32 -9.38
C ARG A 65 3.23 -7.46 -8.62
N ALA A 66 4.21 -6.59 -8.87
CA ALA A 66 5.46 -6.58 -8.11
C ALA A 66 5.20 -6.34 -6.62
N ALA A 67 4.45 -5.29 -6.27
CA ALA A 67 4.09 -5.01 -4.88
C ALA A 67 3.33 -6.18 -4.20
N PHE A 68 2.35 -6.78 -4.90
CA PHE A 68 1.61 -7.92 -4.35
C PHE A 68 2.45 -9.18 -4.20
N LYS A 69 3.44 -9.40 -5.07
CA LYS A 69 4.39 -10.52 -4.93
C LYS A 69 5.10 -10.43 -3.59
N ASP A 70 5.59 -9.25 -3.22
CA ASP A 70 6.32 -9.04 -1.96
C ASP A 70 5.41 -9.12 -0.71
N ILE A 71 4.11 -8.82 -0.85
CA ILE A 71 3.13 -8.93 0.25
C ILE A 71 2.72 -10.40 0.50
N ILE A 72 2.68 -11.21 -0.56
CA ILE A 72 2.16 -12.58 -0.52
C ILE A 72 3.24 -13.61 -0.16
N ALA A 73 4.48 -13.37 -0.62
CA ALA A 73 5.66 -14.19 -0.34
C ALA A 73 5.93 -14.33 1.16
#